data_AF-A0A973W5R1-F1
#
_entry.id   AF-A0A973W5R1-F1
#
_cell.length_a   1.000
_cell.length_b   1.000
_cell.length_c   1.000
_cell.angle_alpha   90.00
_cell.angle_beta   90.00
_cell.angle_gamma   90.00
#
_symmetry.space_group_name_H-M   'P 1'
#
loop_
_entity.id
_entity.type
_entity.pdbx_description
1 polymer ?
#
loop_
_entity_poly.entity_id
_entity_poly.type
_entity_poly.pdbx_seq_one_letter_code
_entity_poly.pdbx_strand_id
1 'polypeptide(L)'
;MQFVSHPKPGGDLATVLQLAKEGAVLWRKHGADVSYWSVIGGEVGNYAFVARFDSIEAYGRSLASLGADPAFAEFQAKRLKAGQSDWVRSNLTIQVDI
;
A
#
# COMPACT_ATOMS: atom_id res chain seq x y z
N MET A 1 1.05 8.33 -3.52
CA MET A 1 -0.14 7.49 -3.27
C MET A 1 -0.08 6.94 -1.86
N GLN A 2 -1.19 6.96 -1.13
CA GLN A 2 -1.31 6.39 0.21
C GLN A 2 -2.52 5.45 0.25
N PHE A 3 -2.34 4.24 0.81
CA PHE A 3 -3.40 3.31 1.15
C PHE A 3 -3.45 3.15 2.67
N VAL A 4 -4.58 3.45 3.28
CA VAL A 4 -4.79 3.32 4.72
C VAL A 4 -5.72 2.14 4.97
N SER A 5 -5.30 1.24 5.86
CA SER A 5 -6.07 0.07 6.27
C SER A 5 -6.09 -0.09 7.78
N HIS A 6 -7.18 -0.65 8.29
CA HIS A 6 -7.33 -0.98 9.70
C HIS A 6 -7.31 -2.50 9.86
N PRO A 7 -6.39 -3.08 10.66
CA PRO A 7 -6.46 -4.50 11.00
C PRO A 7 -7.80 -4.84 11.66
N LYS A 8 -8.43 -5.95 11.26
CA LYS A 8 -9.71 -6.35 11.85
C LYS A 8 -9.55 -6.76 13.32
N PRO A 9 -10.61 -6.63 14.13
CA PRO A 9 -10.64 -7.25 15.44
C PRO A 9 -10.34 -8.75 15.36
N GLY A 10 -9.37 -9.23 16.14
CA GLY A 10 -8.90 -10.61 16.10
C GLY A 10 -8.05 -10.98 14.87
N GLY A 11 -7.71 -10.02 14.01
CA GLY A 11 -6.80 -10.23 12.90
C GLY A 11 -5.35 -10.48 13.35
N ASP A 12 -4.63 -11.28 12.57
CA ASP A 12 -3.21 -11.54 12.75
C ASP A 12 -2.38 -10.40 12.17
N LEU A 13 -1.87 -9.55 13.07
CA LEU A 13 -0.99 -8.44 12.72
C LEU A 13 0.30 -8.92 12.02
N ALA A 14 0.83 -10.11 12.36
CA ALA A 14 2.03 -10.62 11.69
C ALA A 14 1.76 -10.87 10.21
N THR A 15 0.61 -11.45 9.86
CA THR A 15 0.16 -11.59 8.48
C THR A 15 -0.03 -10.24 7.79
N VAL A 16 -0.61 -9.23 8.46
CA VAL A 16 -0.76 -7.87 7.90
C VAL A 16 0.61 -7.28 7.55
N LEU A 17 1.58 -7.34 8.47
CA LEU A 17 2.93 -6.83 8.25
C LEU A 17 3.67 -7.59 7.14
N GLN A 18 3.47 -8.90 7.06
CA GLN A 18 4.06 -9.73 6.00
C GLN A 18 3.48 -9.36 4.62
N LEU A 19 2.17 -9.21 4.49
CA LEU A 19 1.52 -8.76 3.26
C LEU A 19 1.97 -7.34 2.87
N ALA A 20 2.16 -6.44 3.84
CA ALA A 20 2.70 -5.11 3.57
C ALA A 20 4.13 -5.17 3.02
N LYS A 21 4.99 -6.05 3.55
CA LYS A 21 6.36 -6.26 3.02
C LYS A 21 6.34 -6.81 1.59
N GLU A 22 5.51 -7.81 1.31
CA GLU A 22 5.37 -8.39 -0.02
C GLU A 22 4.86 -7.36 -1.03
N GLY A 23 3.81 -6.61 -0.66
CA GLY A 23 3.32 -5.48 -1.46
C GLY A 23 4.41 -4.45 -1.71
N ALA A 24 5.22 -4.12 -0.70
CA ALA A 24 6.33 -3.18 -0.85
C ALA A 24 7.38 -3.64 -1.85
N VAL A 25 7.70 -4.94 -1.89
CA VAL A 25 8.61 -5.51 -2.90
C VAL A 25 8.05 -5.30 -4.31
N LEU A 26 6.76 -5.57 -4.52
CA LEU A 26 6.11 -5.40 -5.83
C LEU A 26 6.08 -3.92 -6.26
N TRP A 27 5.65 -3.02 -5.39
CA TRP A 27 5.62 -1.60 -5.70
C TRP A 27 7.02 -1.03 -5.97
N ARG A 28 8.04 -1.45 -5.22
CA ARG A 28 9.45 -1.05 -5.47
C ARG A 28 9.98 -1.59 -6.79
N LYS A 29 9.67 -2.85 -7.14
CA LYS A 29 10.02 -3.44 -8.45
C LYS A 29 9.50 -2.58 -9.61
N HIS A 30 8.35 -1.93 -9.42
CA HIS A 30 7.72 -1.07 -10.43
C HIS A 30 8.04 0.42 -10.25
N GLY A 31 9.09 0.78 -9.51
CA GLY A 31 9.64 2.13 -9.46
C GLY A 31 9.03 3.06 -8.40
N ALA A 32 8.24 2.53 -7.47
CA ALA A 32 7.79 3.30 -6.31
C ALA A 32 8.85 3.30 -5.19
N ASP A 33 9.03 4.43 -4.51
CA ASP A 33 9.63 4.41 -3.18
C ASP A 33 8.55 4.15 -2.12
N VAL A 34 8.74 3.11 -1.30
CA VAL A 34 7.70 2.60 -0.42
C VAL A 34 8.09 2.72 1.05
N SER A 35 7.18 3.26 1.84
CA SER A 35 7.24 3.28 3.30
C SER A 35 5.93 2.78 3.91
N TYR A 36 5.99 2.31 5.16
CA TYR A 36 4.85 1.79 5.89
C TYR A 36 4.83 2.36 7.30
N TRP A 37 3.68 2.90 7.71
CA TRP A 37 3.56 3.70 8.93
C TRP A 37 2.44 3.17 9.81
N SER A 38 2.68 3.09 11.11
CA SER A 38 1.62 2.99 12.11
C SER A 38 1.08 4.39 12.39
N VAL A 39 -0.23 4.60 12.28
CA VAL A 39 -0.85 5.88 12.57
C VAL A 39 -1.08 6.01 14.07
N ILE A 40 -0.43 7.01 14.68
CA ILE A 40 -0.46 7.24 16.14
C ILE A 40 -1.30 8.46 16.56
N GLY A 41 -1.98 9.12 15.62
CA GLY A 41 -2.87 10.27 15.89
C GLY A 41 -3.90 10.49 14.78
N GLY A 42 -5.06 11.06 15.11
CA GLY A 42 -6.19 11.26 14.20
C GLY A 42 -6.94 9.96 13.91
N GLU A 43 -6.30 9.04 13.19
CA GLU A 43 -6.83 7.72 12.82
C GLU A 43 -6.03 6.59 13.52
N VAL A 44 -5.98 6.62 14.85
CA VAL A 44 -5.17 5.69 15.65
C VAL A 44 -5.53 4.23 15.37
N GLY A 45 -4.50 3.37 15.24
CA GLY A 45 -4.65 1.94 14.98
C GLY A 45 -4.68 1.58 13.49
N ASN A 46 -4.78 2.57 12.61
CA ASN A 46 -4.59 2.37 11.18
C ASN A 46 -3.12 2.21 10.82
N TYR A 47 -2.88 1.58 9.67
CA TYR A 47 -1.58 1.55 9.02
C TYR A 47 -1.67 2.17 7.63
N ALA A 48 -0.64 2.93 7.27
CA ALA A 48 -0.54 3.60 5.99
C ALA A 48 0.62 3.04 5.16
N PHE A 49 0.28 2.42 4.03
CA PHE A 49 1.22 2.08 2.97
C PHE A 49 1.35 3.27 2.01
N VAL A 50 2.55 3.84 1.92
CA VAL A 50 2.82 5.03 1.13
C VAL A 50 3.78 4.68 0.01
N ALA A 51 3.33 4.86 -1.23
CA ALA A 51 4.13 4.74 -2.45
C ALA A 51 4.37 6.14 -3.03
N ARG A 52 5.63 6.57 -3.08
CA ARG A 52 6.10 7.87 -3.58
C ARG A 52 6.72 7.71 -4.96
N PHE A 53 6.63 8.78 -5.73
CA PHE A 53 7.13 8.87 -7.10
C PHE A 53 7.65 10.27 -7.34
N ASP A 54 8.67 10.39 -8.19
CA ASP A 54 9.30 11.67 -8.51
C ASP A 54 8.40 12.56 -9.40
N SER A 55 7.43 11.97 -10.09
CA SER A 55 6.47 12.70 -10.92
C SER A 55 5.16 11.93 -11.11
N ILE A 56 4.12 12.64 -11.57
CA ILE A 56 2.84 12.02 -11.97
C ILE A 56 3.04 11.05 -13.14
N GLU A 57 3.97 11.34 -14.04
CA GLU A 57 4.28 10.44 -15.16
C GLU A 57 4.91 9.13 -14.67
N ALA A 58 5.85 9.20 -13.71
CA ALA A 58 6.44 8.02 -13.08
C ALA A 58 5.39 7.19 -12.35
N TYR A 59 4.46 7.84 -11.64
CA TYR A 59 3.30 7.18 -11.04
C TYR A 59 2.44 6.45 -12.09
N GLY A 60 2.12 7.11 -13.21
CA GLY A 60 1.33 6.50 -14.29
C GLY A 60 2.01 5.27 -14.90
N ARG A 61 3.31 5.35 -15.19
CA ARG A 61 4.09 4.20 -15.68
C ARG A 61 4.13 3.06 -14.67
N SER A 62 4.35 3.38 -13.38
CA SER A 62 4.38 2.38 -12.31
C SER A 62 3.06 1.64 -12.18
N LEU A 63 1.92 2.35 -12.23
CA LEU A 63 0.61 1.71 -12.20
C LEU A 63 0.36 0.81 -13.41
N ALA A 64 0.74 1.25 -14.61
CA ALA A 64 0.59 0.46 -15.81
C ALA A 64 1.43 -0.83 -15.74
N SER A 65 2.69 -0.74 -15.32
CA SER A 65 3.57 -1.91 -15.22
C SER A 65 3.17 -2.84 -14.08
N LEU A 66 2.75 -2.29 -12.93
CA LEU A 66 2.26 -3.07 -11.80
C LEU A 66 0.96 -3.80 -12.14
N GLY A 67 0.03 -3.14 -12.83
CA GLY A 67 -1.23 -3.74 -13.27
C GLY A 67 -1.06 -4.84 -14.32
N ALA A 68 0.02 -4.79 -15.11
CA ALA A 68 0.38 -5.83 -16.06
C ALA A 68 1.19 -6.99 -15.46
N ASP A 69 1.63 -6.89 -14.19
CA ASP A 69 2.42 -7.92 -13.52
C ASP A 69 1.52 -9.02 -12.92
N PRO A 70 1.60 -10.28 -13.40
CA PRO A 70 0.81 -11.37 -12.85
C PRO A 70 1.03 -11.59 -11.34
N ALA A 71 2.26 -11.34 -10.86
CA ALA A 71 2.58 -11.48 -9.44
C ALA A 71 1.80 -10.48 -8.57
N PHE A 72 1.42 -9.32 -9.14
CA PHE A 72 0.58 -8.36 -8.43
C PHE A 72 -0.87 -8.84 -8.34
N ALA A 73 -1.41 -9.47 -9.39
CA ALA A 73 -2.74 -10.07 -9.35
C ALA A 73 -2.81 -11.21 -8.32
N GLU A 74 -1.80 -12.08 -8.29
CA GLU A 74 -1.68 -13.16 -7.30
C GLU A 74 -1.59 -12.61 -5.87
N PHE A 75 -0.78 -11.57 -5.67
CA PHE A 75 -0.68 -10.89 -4.38
C PHE A 75 -2.02 -10.31 -3.93
N GLN A 76 -2.78 -9.67 -4.82
CA GLN A 76 -4.09 -9.12 -4.50
C GLN A 76 -5.09 -10.21 -4.11
N ALA A 77 -5.10 -11.35 -4.81
CA ALA A 77 -5.91 -12.51 -4.45
C ALA A 77 -5.51 -13.09 -3.07
N LYS A 78 -4.20 -13.23 -2.81
CA LYS A 78 -3.67 -13.64 -1.50
C LYS A 78 -4.11 -12.69 -0.38
N ARG A 79 -3.97 -11.39 -0.58
CA ARG A 79 -4.37 -10.34 0.37
C ARG A 79 -5.86 -10.41 0.67
N LEU A 80 -6.70 -10.55 -0.36
CA LEU A 80 -8.14 -10.66 -0.23
C LEU A 80 -8.54 -11.91 0.57
N LYS A 81 -7.95 -13.07 0.24
CA LYS A 81 -8.20 -14.33 0.94
C LYS A 81 -7.78 -14.27 2.41
N ALA A 82 -6.67 -13.60 2.71
CA ALA A 82 -6.20 -13.44 4.09
C ALA A 82 -7.21 -12.63 4.93
N GLY A 83 -7.86 -11.62 4.35
CA GLY A 83 -8.99 -10.92 4.97
C GLY A 83 -8.69 -10.21 6.29
N GLN A 84 -7.42 -9.90 6.56
CA GLN A 84 -6.93 -9.45 7.88
C GLN A 84 -7.14 -7.97 8.20
N SER A 85 -7.45 -7.15 7.18
CA SER A 85 -7.63 -5.70 7.36
C SER A 85 -8.75 -5.18 6.48
N ASP A 86 -9.43 -4.13 6.94
CA ASP A 86 -10.39 -3.35 6.16
C ASP A 86 -9.71 -2.15 5.50
N TRP A 87 -10.19 -1.81 4.31
CA TRP A 87 -9.77 -0.59 3.62
C TRP A 87 -10.47 0.61 4.27
N VAL A 88 -9.68 1.60 4.72
CA VAL A 88 -10.20 2.85 5.27
C VAL A 88 -10.28 3.93 4.20
N ARG A 89 -9.16 4.26 3.57
CA ARG A 89 -9.09 5.30 2.52
C ARG A 89 -7.88 5.13 1.61
N SER A 90 -7.92 5.83 0.47
CA SER A 90 -6.76 6.04 -0.38
C SER A 90 -6.70 7.46 -0.88
N ASN A 91 -5.49 8.00 -0.97
CA ASN A 91 -5.27 9.37 -1.42
C ASN A 91 -4.09 9.42 -2.38
N LEU A 92 -4.28 10.15 -3.49
CA LEU A 92 -3.20 10.63 -4.32
C LEU A 92 -2.95 12.09 -3.96
N THR A 93 -1.74 12.41 -3.56
CA THR A 93 -1.33 13.75 -3.18
C THR A 93 -0.09 14.14 -3.98
N ILE A 94 0.05 15.44 -4.23
CA ILE A 94 1.24 16.06 -4.79
C ILE A 94 1.83 17.01 -3.75
N GLN A 95 3.15 17.15 -3.74
CA GLN A 95 3.80 18.21 -2.97
C GLN A 95 3.53 19.54 -3.68
N VAL A 96 3.17 20.56 -2.90
CA VAL A 96 3.00 21.94 -3.36
C VAL A 96 4.06 22.78 -2.65
N ASP A 97 4.68 23.70 -3.37
CA ASP A 97 5.66 24.62 -2.79
C ASP A 97 4.95 25.59 -1.82
N ILE A 98 5.54 25.78 -0.64
CA ILE A 98 5.06 26.68 0.41
C ILE A 98 6.13 27.69 0.80
#